data_AF-A0A815WET4-F1
#
_entry.id   AF-A0A815WET4-F1
#
_cell.length_a   1.000
_cell.length_b   1.000
_cell.length_c   1.000
_cell.angle_alpha   90.00
_cell.angle_beta   90.00
_cell.angle_gamma   90.00
#
_symmetry.space_group_name_H-M   'P 1'
#
loop_
_entity.id
_entity.type
_entity.pdbx_description
1 polymer ?
#
loop_
_entity_poly.entity_id
_entity_poly.type
_entity_poly.pdbx_seq_one_letter_code
_entity_poly.pdbx_strand_id
1 'polypeptide(L)' 'TYADDCIVQRVIQHKYYIVATCDRELKRHIRKISGVPFMYLHDHRYTIERISDAHGTPRV' A
#
# COMPACT_ATOMS: atom_id res chain seq x y z
N THR A 1 7.62 15.67 12.74
CA THR A 1 7.62 14.31 12.13
C THR A 1 6.29 14.16 11.42
N TYR A 2 6.32 13.98 10.10
CA TYR A 2 5.09 13.87 9.31
C TYR A 2 4.61 12.41 9.31
N ALA A 3 3.30 12.20 9.24
CA ALA A 3 2.72 10.86 9.38
C ALA A 3 3.20 9.91 8.27
N ASP A 4 3.34 10.42 7.05
CA ASP A 4 3.76 9.63 5.88
C ASP A 4 5.17 9.08 6.04
N ASP A 5 6.12 9.90 6.53
CA ASP A 5 7.50 9.47 6.77
C ASP A 5 7.57 8.33 7.79
N CYS A 6 6.78 8.44 8.87
CA CYS A 6 6.68 7.40 9.90
C CYS A 6 6.14 6.08 9.33
N ILE A 7 5.08 6.16 8.52
CA ILE A 7 4.47 4.98 7.87
C ILE A 7 5.47 4.35 6.92
N VAL A 8 6.09 5.13 6.03
CA VAL A 8 7.06 4.65 5.04
C VAL A 8 8.26 3.97 5.73
N GLN A 9 8.86 4.62 6.73
CA GLN A 9 9.99 4.04 7.46
C GLN A 9 9.60 2.71 8.13
N ARG A 10 8.42 2.65 8.74
CA ARG A 10 7.93 1.44 9.42
C ARG A 10 7.71 0.28 8.45
N VAL A 11 7.07 0.51 7.31
CA VAL A 11 6.78 -0.57 6.35
C VAL A 11 7.99 -1.02 5.55
N ILE A 12 9.02 -0.18 5.43
CA ILE A 12 10.33 -0.57 4.90
C ILE A 12 11.03 -1.55 5.84
N GLN A 13 11.04 -1.25 7.15
CA GLN A 13 11.69 -2.10 8.16
C GLN A 13 10.91 -3.40 8.41
N HIS A 14 9.59 -3.32 8.35
CA HIS A 14 8.68 -4.38 8.75
C HIS A 14 7.57 -4.55 7.72
N LYS A 15 7.70 -5.57 6.86
CA LYS A 15 6.79 -5.81 5.73
C LYS A 15 5.52 -6.61 6.08
N TYR A 16 5.10 -6.60 7.34
CA TYR A 16 3.92 -7.35 7.83
C TYR A 16 2.70 -6.44 8.06
N TYR A 17 2.59 -5.36 7.30
CA TYR A 17 1.51 -4.39 7.41
C TYR A 17 0.74 -4.23 6.10
N ILE A 18 -0.56 -3.93 6.22
CA ILE A 18 -1.37 -3.38 5.14
C ILE A 18 -1.55 -1.88 5.42
N VAL A 19 -1.17 -1.02 4.49
CA VAL A 19 -1.34 0.42 4.69
C VAL A 19 -2.69 0.88 4.15
N ALA A 20 -3.56 1.43 4.99
CA ALA A 20 -4.81 2.04 4.54
C ALA A 20 -4.62 3.54 4.30
N THR A 21 -4.71 4.00 3.04
CA THR A 21 -4.61 5.42 2.72
C THR A 21 -5.29 5.77 1.39
N CYS A 22 -5.92 6.95 1.33
CA CYS A 22 -6.41 7.52 0.09
C CYS A 22 -5.41 8.50 -0.56
N ASP A 23 -4.32 8.85 0.14
CA ASP A 23 -3.34 9.83 -0.34
C ASP A 23 -2.57 9.32 -1.56
N ARG A 24 -2.44 10.16 -2.59
CA ARG A 24 -1.87 9.77 -3.88
C ARG A 24 -0.35 9.60 -3.81
N GLU A 25 0.34 10.44 -3.04
CA GLU A 25 1.79 10.44 -2.92
C GLU A 25 2.28 9.28 -2.06
N LEU A 26 1.63 9.06 -0.91
CA LEU A 26 1.91 7.93 -0.04
C LEU A 26 1.67 6.59 -0.77
N LYS A 27 0.58 6.46 -1.56
CA LYS A 27 0.37 5.29 -2.43
C LYS A 27 1.52 5.12 -3.44
N ARG A 28 2.03 6.19 -4.02
CA ARG A 28 3.16 6.12 -4.97
C ARG A 28 4.45 5.67 -4.27
N HIS A 29 4.67 6.06 -3.02
CA HIS A 29 5.80 5.59 -2.21
C HIS A 29 5.66 4.11 -1.84
N ILE A 30 4.50 3.68 -1.34
CA ILE A 30 4.26 2.29 -0.95
C ILE A 30 4.31 1.37 -2.18
N ARG A 31 3.87 1.82 -3.36
CA ARG A 31 4.01 1.04 -4.61
C ARG A 31 5.46 0.74 -5.01
N LYS A 32 6.46 1.46 -4.49
CA LYS A 32 7.88 1.13 -4.74
C LYS A 32 8.39 0.02 -3.83
N ILE A 33 7.69 -0.25 -2.73
CA ILE A 33 8.08 -1.22 -1.70
C ILE A 33 7.38 -2.55 -2.03
N SER A 34 8.16 -3.59 -2.34
CA SER A 34 7.64 -4.94 -2.57
C SER A 34 7.21 -5.61 -1.27
N GLY A 35 6.15 -6.43 -1.31
CA GLY A 35 5.64 -7.16 -0.14
C GLY A 35 4.79 -6.32 0.81
N VAL A 36 4.43 -5.08 0.46
CA VAL A 36 3.56 -4.22 1.27
C VAL A 36 2.28 -3.90 0.48
N PRO A 37 1.15 -4.57 0.78
CA PRO A 37 -0.14 -4.22 0.20
C PRO A 37 -0.66 -2.90 0.80
N PHE A 38 -1.56 -2.24 0.07
CA PHE A 38 -2.26 -1.06 0.59
C PHE A 38 -3.74 -1.07 0.21
N MET A 39 -4.56 -0.51 1.10
CA MET A 39 -6.00 -0.42 1.00
C MET A 39 -6.42 1.04 0.77
N TYR A 40 -7.42 1.28 -0.07
CA TYR A 40 -8.00 2.60 -0.30
C TYR A 40 -9.51 2.51 -0.54
N LEU A 41 -10.22 3.63 -0.37
CA LEU A 41 -11.64 3.72 -0.67
C LEU A 41 -11.86 3.93 -2.17
N HIS A 42 -12.70 3.12 -2.79
CA HIS A 42 -13.15 3.27 -4.16
C HIS A 42 -14.60 2.79 -4.29
N ASP A 43 -15.48 3.60 -4.87
CA ASP A 43 -16.89 3.26 -5.07
C ASP A 43 -17.59 2.75 -3.79
N HIS A 44 -17.44 3.50 -2.69
CA HIS A 44 -17.97 3.14 -1.36
C HIS A 44 -17.50 1.76 -0.82
N ARG A 45 -16.43 1.20 -1.39
CA ARG A 45 -15.84 -0.09 -1.00
C ARG A 45 -14.36 0.08 -0.66
N TYR A 46 -13.86 -0.79 0.20
CA TYR A 46 -12.43 -0.90 0.45
C TYR A 46 -11.80 -1.80 -0.61
N THR A 47 -10.89 -1.23 -1.40
CA THR A 47 -10.12 -1.95 -2.42
C THR A 47 -8.70 -2.13 -1.91
N ILE A 48 -8.15 -3.33 -2.09
CA ILE A 48 -6.78 -3.65 -1.69
C ILE A 48 -5.95 -3.92 -2.94
N GLU A 49 -4.82 -3.23 -3.07
CA GLU A 49 -3.82 -3.46 -4.12
C GLU A 49 -2.72 -4.40 -3.58
N ARG A 50 -2.22 -5.31 -4.44
CA ARG A 50 -1.07 -6.20 -4.17
C ARG A 50 -1.21 -7.23 -3.02
N ILE A 51 -2.41 -7.79 -2.82
CA ILE A 51 -2.58 -8.97 -1.94
C ILE A 51 -1.81 -10.20 -2.45
N SER A 52 -1.67 -10.35 -3.76
CA SER A 52 -0.88 -11.40 -4.38
C SER A 52 0.23 -10.77 -5.19
N ASP A 53 1.44 -10.70 -4.63
CA ASP A 53 2.67 -10.42 -5.39
C ASP A 53 3.05 -11.61 -6.32
N ALA A 54 2.11 -12.53 -6.61
CA ALA A 54 2.30 -13.59 -7.59
C ALA A 54 2.12 -13.01 -9.01
N HIS A 55 3.20 -13.08 -9.80
CA HIS A 55 3.17 -12.87 -11.25
C HIS A 55 2.02 -13.65 -11.88
N GLY A 56 0.88 -13.00 -12.16
CA GLY A 56 -0.25 -13.66 -12.84
C GLY A 56 -1.65 -13.14 -12.56
N THR A 57 -1.90 -12.31 -11.54
CA THR A 57 -3.25 -11.73 -11.39
C THR A 57 -3.48 -10.63 -12.42
N PRO A 58 -4.53 -10.74 -13.28
CA PRO A 58 -4.80 -9.72 -14.28
C PRO A 58 -5.01 -8.37 -13.61
N ARG A 59 -4.41 -7.33 -14.22
CA ARG A 59 -4.71 -5.95 -13.87
C ARG A 59 -6.13 -5.68 -14.33
N VAL A 60 -7.09 -5.79 -13.42
CA VAL A 60 -8.39 -5.14 -13.58
C VAL A 60 -8.20 -3.62 -13.57
#